data_AF-A0A2C0YV00-F1
#
_entry.id   AF-A0A2C0YV00-F1
#
_cell.length_a   1.000
_cell.length_b   1.000
_cell.length_c   1.000
_cell.angle_alpha   90.00
_cell.angle_beta   90.00
_cell.angle_gamma   90.00
#
_symmetry.space_group_name_H-M   'P 1'
#
loop_
_entity.id
_entity.type
_entity.pdbx_description
1 polymer ?
#
loop_
_entity_poly.entity_id
_entity_poly.type
_entity_poly.pdbx_seq_one_letter_code
_entity_poly.pdbx_strand_id
1 'polypeptide(L)'
;MKIQDLDVQNVEISRLGGYDGFKVCFSINQQGYILLAGKQETVFPLSIKHAFIEKEKCQFCNKLVFKSAISQQICLNLLLKKSDFLAYFQQKYPERFE
;
A
#
# COMPACT_ATOMS: atom_id res chain seq x y z
N MET A 1 -12.38 -4.13 10.47
CA MET A 1 -10.94 -4.43 10.36
C MET A 1 -10.17 -3.26 10.91
N LYS A 2 -9.41 -3.45 12.00
CA LYS A 2 -8.43 -2.44 12.45
C LYS A 2 -7.08 -2.80 11.82
N ILE A 3 -6.34 -1.78 11.37
CA ILE A 3 -5.04 -2.01 10.70
C ILE A 3 -3.99 -2.57 11.66
N GLN A 4 -4.07 -2.21 12.94
CA GLN A 4 -3.19 -2.72 13.98
C GLN A 4 -3.31 -4.23 14.20
N ASP A 5 -4.45 -4.83 13.83
CA ASP A 5 -4.69 -6.28 13.94
C ASP A 5 -4.17 -7.03 12.70
N LEU A 6 -3.67 -6.32 11.68
CA LEU A 6 -3.11 -6.91 10.47
C LEU A 6 -1.64 -7.20 10.67
N ASP A 7 -1.21 -8.40 10.27
CA ASP A 7 0.18 -8.79 10.21
C ASP A 7 0.88 -8.13 9.00
N VAL A 8 1.15 -6.82 9.14
CA VAL A 8 1.84 -6.01 8.12
C VAL A 8 3.34 -6.28 8.19
N GLN A 9 3.88 -6.83 7.12
CA GLN A 9 5.26 -7.28 6.99
C GLN A 9 5.96 -6.66 5.77
N ASN A 10 7.27 -6.85 5.67
CA ASN A 10 8.10 -6.48 4.50
C ASN A 10 7.88 -5.02 4.05
N VAL A 11 7.82 -4.10 5.01
CA VAL A 11 7.55 -2.69 4.74
C VAL A 11 8.80 -2.02 4.16
N GLU A 12 8.67 -1.47 2.97
CA GLU A 12 9.69 -0.68 2.29
C GLU A 12 9.09 0.67 1.86
N ILE A 13 9.69 1.76 2.33
CA ILE A 13 9.24 3.12 2.04
C ILE A 13 10.32 3.81 1.22
N SER A 14 9.95 4.29 0.03
CA SER A 14 10.85 5.00 -0.88
C SER A 14 10.20 6.28 -1.41
N ARG A 15 11.01 7.32 -1.59
CA ARG A 15 10.59 8.55 -2.27
C ARG A 15 10.50 8.29 -3.77
N LEU A 16 9.47 8.83 -4.43
CA LEU A 16 9.32 8.69 -5.87
C LEU A 16 9.99 9.86 -6.59
N GLY A 17 10.90 9.59 -7.52
CA GLY A 17 11.64 10.64 -8.22
C GLY A 17 10.83 11.38 -9.29
N GLY A 18 9.74 10.78 -9.80
CA GLY A 18 8.91 11.34 -10.87
C GLY A 18 7.79 12.27 -10.41
N TYR A 19 7.46 12.27 -9.11
CA TYR A 19 6.54 13.21 -8.47
C TYR A 19 6.82 13.26 -6.98
N ASP A 20 6.60 14.40 -6.33
CA ASP A 20 6.87 14.53 -4.89
C ASP A 20 5.89 13.67 -4.09
N GLY A 21 6.41 12.61 -3.46
CA GLY A 21 5.60 11.60 -2.79
C GLY A 21 6.38 10.35 -2.42
N PHE A 22 5.63 9.37 -1.91
CA PHE A 22 6.16 8.13 -1.34
C PHE A 22 5.48 6.91 -1.95
N LYS A 23 6.26 5.85 -2.09
CA LYS A 23 5.81 4.50 -2.36
C LYS A 23 6.07 3.67 -1.12
N VAL A 24 5.01 3.09 -0.56
CA VAL A 24 5.09 2.13 0.54
C VAL A 24 4.73 0.75 0.00
N CYS A 25 5.73 -0.11 -0.16
CA CYS A 25 5.53 -1.53 -0.42
C CYS A 25 5.36 -2.24 0.91
N PHE A 26 4.41 -3.17 1.01
CA PHE A 26 4.21 -3.98 2.21
C PHE A 26 3.47 -5.27 1.85
N SER A 27 3.44 -6.23 2.78
CA SER A 27 2.65 -7.45 2.63
C SER A 27 1.74 -7.67 3.84
N ILE A 28 0.59 -8.31 3.61
CA ILE A 28 -0.29 -8.82 4.68
C ILE A 28 -0.64 -10.27 4.34
N ASN A 29 -0.37 -11.20 5.26
CA ASN A 29 -0.56 -12.64 5.02
C ASN A 29 0.09 -13.09 3.68
N GLN A 30 1.36 -12.70 3.46
CA GLN A 30 2.16 -12.98 2.26
C GLN A 30 1.67 -12.32 0.95
N GLN A 31 0.51 -11.66 0.94
CA GLN A 31 0.01 -10.92 -0.21
C GLN A 31 0.62 -9.51 -0.26
N GLY A 32 1.21 -9.14 -1.39
CA GLY A 32 1.88 -7.86 -1.59
C GLY A 32 0.95 -6.71 -1.97
N TYR A 33 1.19 -5.52 -1.42
CA TYR A 33 0.45 -4.29 -1.70
C TYR A 33 1.38 -3.10 -1.84
N ILE A 34 0.93 -2.09 -2.57
CA ILE A 34 1.62 -0.81 -2.70
C ILE A 34 0.63 0.30 -2.37
N LEU A 35 0.96 1.10 -1.35
CA LEU A 35 0.35 2.40 -1.09
C LEU A 35 1.19 3.48 -1.79
N LEU A 36 0.52 4.32 -2.57
CA LEU A 36 1.08 5.53 -3.13
C LEU A 36 0.58 6.72 -2.32
N ALA A 37 1.48 7.62 -1.95
CA ALA A 37 1.18 8.87 -1.27
C ALA A 37 1.84 10.05 -2.00
N GLY A 38 1.13 11.16 -2.08
CA GLY A 38 1.68 12.44 -2.55
C GLY A 38 2.23 13.25 -1.39
N LYS A 39 3.12 14.18 -1.68
CA LYS A 39 3.61 15.18 -0.74
C LYS A 39 3.40 16.57 -1.32
N GLN A 40 2.75 17.43 -0.55
CA GLN A 40 2.71 18.88 -0.75
C GLN A 40 3.14 19.51 0.58
N GLU A 41 2.28 20.32 1.23
CA GLU A 41 2.50 20.76 2.61
C GLU A 41 2.44 19.59 3.59
N THR A 42 1.55 18.63 3.32
CA THR A 42 1.39 17.39 4.08
C THR A 42 1.46 16.18 3.17
N VAL A 43 1.79 15.01 3.73
CA VAL A 43 1.69 13.73 3.02
C VAL A 43 0.23 13.28 2.98
N PHE A 44 -0.26 12.87 1.81
CA PHE A 44 -1.65 12.44 1.62
C PHE A 44 -1.73 11.16 0.77
N PRO A 45 -2.71 10.29 1.02
CA PRO A 45 -2.78 8.99 0.35
C PRO A 45 -3.44 9.13 -1.04
N LEU A 46 -2.80 8.55 -2.06
CA LEU A 46 -3.31 8.55 -3.44
C LEU A 46 -4.09 7.27 -3.74
N SER A 47 -3.45 6.10 -3.60
CA SER A 47 -4.06 4.82 -3.95
C SER A 47 -3.41 3.64 -3.23
N ILE A 48 -4.14 2.51 -3.14
CA ILE A 48 -3.59 1.21 -2.78
C ILE A 48 -3.88 0.22 -3.90
N LYS A 49 -2.84 -0.48 -4.37
CA LYS A 49 -2.93 -1.52 -5.40
C LYS A 49 -2.28 -2.82 -4.95
N HIS A 50 -2.69 -3.91 -5.59
CA HIS A 50 -2.03 -5.21 -5.42
C HIS A 50 -0.65 -5.21 -6.09
N ALA A 51 0.26 -5.98 -5.50
CA ALA A 51 1.60 -6.23 -6.00
C ALA A 51 1.96 -7.72 -5.80
N PHE A 52 1.07 -8.61 -6.22
CA PHE A 52 1.21 -10.05 -5.98
C PHE A 52 2.29 -10.65 -6.86
N ILE A 53 3.11 -11.52 -6.26
CA ILE A 53 4.19 -12.24 -6.94
C ILE A 53 3.62 -13.42 -7.71
N GLU A 54 2.48 -13.97 -7.29
CA GLU A 54 1.80 -15.08 -7.95
C GLU A 54 0.34 -14.73 -8.27
N LYS A 55 -0.28 -15.53 -9.15
CA LYS A 55 -1.71 -15.40 -9.43
C LYS A 55 -2.50 -15.99 -8.24
N GLU A 56 -3.22 -15.14 -7.52
CA GLU A 56 -3.97 -15.56 -6.34
C GLU A 56 -5.20 -14.66 -6.11
N LYS A 57 -6.12 -15.11 -5.25
CA LYS A 57 -7.28 -14.31 -4.85
C LYS A 57 -6.90 -13.40 -3.71
N CYS A 58 -7.17 -12.11 -3.85
CA CYS A 58 -6.98 -11.16 -2.76
C CYS A 58 -7.93 -11.46 -1.60
N GLN A 59 -7.38 -11.62 -0.40
CA GLN A 59 -8.15 -11.92 0.81
C GLN A 59 -9.15 -10.83 1.20
N PHE A 60 -8.92 -9.56 0.80
CA PHE A 60 -9.75 -8.42 1.21
C PHE A 60 -10.85 -8.07 0.22
N CYS A 61 -10.61 -8.25 -1.08
CA CYS A 61 -11.58 -7.88 -2.13
C CYS A 61 -12.06 -9.07 -2.97
N ASN A 62 -11.58 -10.28 -2.68
CA ASN A 62 -11.88 -11.54 -3.36
C ASN A 62 -11.61 -11.52 -4.89
N LYS A 63 -10.93 -10.48 -5.40
CA LYS A 63 -10.55 -10.36 -6.80
C LYS A 63 -9.41 -11.32 -7.11
N LEU A 64 -9.49 -12.00 -8.24
CA LEU A 64 -8.37 -12.74 -8.81
C LEU A 64 -7.34 -11.74 -9.34
N VAL A 65 -6.16 -11.73 -8.72
CA VAL A 65 -5.06 -10.83 -9.06
C VAL A 65 -4.00 -11.63 -9.82
N PHE A 66 -3.55 -11.08 -10.92
CA PHE A 66 -2.49 -11.67 -11.75
C PHE A 66 -1.12 -11.11 -11.36
N LYS A 67 -0.06 -11.92 -11.50
CA LYS A 67 1.35 -11.48 -11.42
C LYS A 67 1.56 -10.30 -12.40
N SER A 68 2.02 -9.16 -11.91
CA SER A 68 2.03 -7.87 -12.65
C SER A 68 3.01 -7.90 -13.85
N ALA A 69 2.58 -7.54 -15.07
CA ALA A 69 2.73 -6.18 -15.64
C ALA A 69 1.48 -5.64 -16.38
N ILE A 70 0.34 -6.35 -16.33
CA ILE A 70 -0.78 -6.13 -17.29
C ILE A 70 -1.73 -4.97 -16.92
N SER A 71 -1.78 -4.51 -15.66
CA SER A 71 -2.54 -3.29 -15.28
C SER A 71 -2.30 -2.89 -13.82
N GLN A 72 -2.72 -1.68 -13.44
CA GLN A 72 -2.89 -1.30 -12.04
C GLN A 72 -4.08 -2.05 -11.43
N GLN A 73 -3.83 -3.18 -10.78
CA GLN A 73 -4.87 -3.96 -10.12
C GLN A 73 -5.17 -3.38 -8.73
N ILE A 74 -6.14 -2.47 -8.63
CA ILE A 74 -6.56 -1.84 -7.36
C ILE A 74 -7.19 -2.85 -6.40
N CYS A 75 -6.87 -2.72 -5.11
CA CYS A 75 -7.59 -3.41 -4.03
C CYS A 75 -8.68 -2.50 -3.48
N LEU A 76 -9.94 -2.69 -3.88
CA LEU A 76 -11.03 -1.78 -3.49
C LEU A 76 -11.19 -1.67 -1.97
N ASN A 77 -11.07 -2.79 -1.25
CA ASN A 77 -11.21 -2.82 0.21
C ASN A 77 -10.11 -1.98 0.89
N LEU A 78 -8.85 -2.20 0.52
CA LEU A 78 -7.74 -1.43 1.08
C LEU A 78 -7.71 0.02 0.60
N LEU A 79 -8.17 0.30 -0.63
CA LEU A 79 -8.28 1.67 -1.16
C LEU A 79 -9.20 2.54 -0.28
N LEU A 80 -10.30 1.98 0.22
CA LEU A 80 -11.21 2.67 1.14
C LEU A 80 -10.56 2.97 2.50
N LYS A 81 -9.46 2.29 2.81
CA LYS A 81 -8.68 2.42 4.05
C LYS A 81 -7.33 3.12 3.86
N LYS A 82 -7.08 3.71 2.69
CA LYS A 82 -5.77 4.30 2.36
C LYS A 82 -5.28 5.35 3.35
N SER A 83 -6.19 6.17 3.91
CA SER A 83 -5.85 7.18 4.92
C SER A 83 -5.43 6.54 6.24
N ASP A 84 -6.16 5.51 6.67
CA ASP A 84 -5.83 4.74 7.88
C ASP A 84 -4.47 4.04 7.72
N PHE A 85 -4.18 3.49 6.52
CA PHE A 85 -2.88 2.88 6.22
C PHE A 85 -1.75 3.90 6.23
N LEU A 86 -1.95 5.07 5.62
CA LEU A 86 -0.94 6.13 5.64
C LEU A 86 -0.64 6.57 7.08
N ALA A 87 -1.67 6.82 7.89
CA ALA A 87 -1.51 7.19 9.29
C ALA A 87 -0.76 6.11 10.08
N TYR A 88 -1.08 4.84 9.85
CA TYR A 88 -0.35 3.71 10.44
C TYR A 88 1.14 3.71 10.07
N PHE A 89 1.48 3.92 8.80
CA PHE A 89 2.88 3.96 8.37
C PHE A 89 3.62 5.18 8.89
N GLN A 90 2.98 6.36 8.92
CA GLN A 90 3.59 7.58 9.48
C GLN A 90 3.81 7.47 11.00
N GLN A 91 2.93 6.78 11.72
CA GLN A 91 3.11 6.53 13.15
C GLN A 91 4.26 5.54 13.42
N LYS A 92 4.41 4.51 12.58
CA LYS A 92 5.38 3.43 12.78
C LYS A 92 6.77 3.73 12.21
N TYR A 93 6.85 4.55 11.17
CA TYR A 93 8.07 4.89 10.44
C TYR A 93 8.16 6.40 10.14
N PRO A 94 8.02 7.28 11.14
CA PRO A 94 7.94 8.73 10.92
C PRO A 94 9.13 9.29 10.13
N GLU A 95 10.33 8.80 10.39
CA GLU A 95 11.59 9.22 9.77
C GLU A 95 11.66 8.93 8.26
N ARG A 96 10.77 8.07 7.75
CA ARG A 96 10.70 7.71 6.32
C ARG A 96 9.83 8.64 5.49
N PHE A 97 9.12 9.57 6.14
CA PHE A 97 8.19 10.52 5.49
C PHE A 97 8.68 11.98 5.49
N GLU A 98 9.93 12.21 5.93
CA GLU A 98 10.57 13.53 5.97
C GLU A 98 10.92 14.10 4.59
#